data_AF-A0A5C6PYN3-F1
#
_entry.id   AF-A0A5C6PYN3-F1
#
_cell.length_a   1.000
_cell.length_b   1.000
_cell.length_c   1.000
_cell.angle_alpha   90.00
_cell.angle_beta   90.00
_cell.angle_gamma   90.00
#
_symmetry.space_group_name_H-M   'P 1'
#
loop_
_entity.id
_entity.type
_entity.pdbx_description
1 polymer ?
#
loop_
_entity_poly.entity_id
_entity_poly.type
_entity_poly.pdbx_seq_one_letter_code
_entity_poly.pdbx_strand_id
1 'polypeptide(L)'
;MTDPQRHDRLLGGATDASSSRPVVPQPAAPAAAPAAVPQAAAPAAEPRPPVTGQQIGATPYVAALALSPIVTLVVAAVEIRRSVELLAPGSTGVQQGDYTLAMVVSLVVGIGLVVLSWLDRRTLQTRGVERPFHWAWSILSVLIYLIGRSVVLRRRVGRSAAPLWLFLGLSVLGGAIAIIIGISSGVATMDRPPVDF
;
A
#
# COMPACT_ATOMS: atom_id res chain seq x y z
N MET A 1 33.97 -100.42 5.05
CA MET A 1 35.10 -100.50 4.10
C MET A 1 34.75 -99.58 2.94
N THR A 2 35.36 -98.38 2.93
CA THR A 2 35.45 -97.38 1.84
C THR A 2 34.26 -97.22 0.87
N ASP A 3 33.53 -96.12 1.06
CA ASP A 3 32.44 -95.61 0.22
C ASP A 3 32.95 -95.11 -1.16
N PRO A 4 32.45 -95.65 -2.30
CA PRO A 4 32.89 -95.31 -3.66
C PRO A 4 32.21 -94.08 -4.30
N GLN A 5 31.38 -93.31 -3.58
CA GLN A 5 30.59 -92.20 -4.14
C GLN A 5 31.37 -90.91 -4.51
N ARG A 6 32.72 -90.95 -4.60
CA ARG A 6 33.57 -89.73 -4.72
C ARG A 6 34.06 -89.39 -6.13
N HIS A 7 33.74 -90.17 -7.16
CA HIS A 7 34.38 -90.07 -8.48
C HIS A 7 33.57 -89.36 -9.59
N ASP A 8 32.28 -89.06 -9.39
CA ASP A 8 31.46 -88.46 -10.46
C ASP A 8 31.43 -86.93 -10.45
N ARG A 9 32.27 -86.28 -9.63
CA ARG A 9 32.24 -84.84 -9.40
C ARG A 9 33.07 -83.99 -10.38
N LEU A 10 33.56 -84.55 -11.48
CA LEU A 10 34.51 -83.86 -12.38
C LEU A 10 34.06 -83.68 -13.83
N LEU A 11 32.83 -84.03 -14.21
CA LEU A 11 32.40 -83.93 -15.61
C LEU A 11 30.96 -83.43 -15.72
N GLY A 12 30.78 -82.11 -15.84
CA GLY A 12 29.49 -81.56 -16.23
C GLY A 12 29.38 -80.04 -16.12
N GLY A 13 29.47 -79.36 -17.28
CA GLY A 13 28.76 -78.11 -17.61
C GLY A 13 29.08 -76.90 -16.72
N ALA A 14 29.95 -75.97 -17.11
CA ALA A 14 29.67 -75.00 -18.18
C ALA A 14 28.20 -74.58 -18.24
N THR A 15 27.98 -73.34 -17.79
CA THR A 15 26.88 -72.44 -18.15
C THR A 15 25.47 -72.93 -17.85
N ASP A 16 24.92 -72.46 -16.73
CA ASP A 16 23.52 -72.04 -16.71
C ASP A 16 23.38 -70.72 -15.95
N ALA A 17 23.04 -69.70 -16.72
CA ALA A 17 22.78 -68.35 -16.28
C ALA A 17 21.64 -68.34 -15.25
N SER A 18 21.84 -67.65 -14.13
CA SER A 18 20.76 -67.25 -13.23
C SER A 18 19.70 -66.46 -14.01
N SER A 19 18.64 -67.16 -14.42
CA SER A 19 17.41 -66.56 -14.89
C SER A 19 16.66 -66.02 -13.69
N SER A 20 17.14 -64.87 -13.20
CA SER A 20 16.50 -64.07 -12.16
C SER A 20 15.19 -63.56 -12.72
N ARG A 21 14.11 -64.30 -12.48
CA ARG A 21 12.76 -63.90 -12.88
C ARG A 21 12.44 -62.56 -12.19
N PRO A 22 12.06 -61.50 -12.92
CA PRO A 22 11.73 -60.23 -12.29
C PRO A 22 10.52 -60.45 -11.36
N VAL A 23 10.68 -60.08 -10.09
CA VAL A 23 9.57 -59.91 -9.15
C VAL A 23 8.73 -58.78 -9.70
N VAL A 24 7.59 -59.11 -10.31
CA VAL A 24 6.58 -58.11 -10.67
C VAL A 24 6.01 -57.55 -9.37
N PRO A 25 6.11 -56.23 -9.10
CA PRO A 25 5.47 -55.64 -7.94
C PRO A 25 3.97 -55.86 -8.05
N GLN A 26 3.40 -56.59 -7.10
CA GLN A 26 1.95 -56.74 -6.98
C GLN A 26 1.36 -55.35 -6.69
N PRO A 27 0.38 -54.86 -7.48
CA PRO A 27 -0.27 -53.59 -7.17
C PRO A 27 -0.90 -53.68 -5.79
N ALA A 28 -0.50 -52.79 -4.88
CA ALA A 28 -1.16 -52.65 -3.59
C ALA A 28 -2.65 -52.38 -3.84
N ALA A 29 -3.52 -53.20 -3.24
CA ALA A 29 -4.94 -52.93 -3.22
C ALA A 29 -5.17 -51.51 -2.69
N PRO A 30 -5.98 -50.67 -3.35
CA PRO A 30 -6.23 -49.32 -2.86
C PRO A 30 -6.85 -49.42 -1.47
N ALA A 31 -6.13 -48.92 -0.47
CA ALA A 31 -6.68 -48.67 0.85
C ALA A 31 -7.92 -47.79 0.66
N ALA A 32 -9.07 -48.26 1.15
CA ALA A 32 -10.33 -47.53 1.07
C ALA A 32 -10.12 -46.13 1.66
N ALA A 33 -10.16 -45.11 0.81
CA ALA A 33 -10.17 -43.73 1.24
C ALA A 33 -11.39 -43.53 2.16
N PRO A 34 -11.24 -42.80 3.29
CA PRO A 34 -12.39 -42.47 4.13
C PRO A 34 -13.45 -41.82 3.25
N ALA A 35 -14.67 -42.36 3.30
CA ALA A 35 -15.81 -41.86 2.56
C ALA A 35 -15.90 -40.34 2.75
N ALA A 36 -15.78 -39.60 1.66
CA ALA A 36 -15.94 -38.15 1.68
C ALA A 36 -17.34 -37.86 2.24
N VAL A 37 -17.37 -37.28 3.44
CA VAL A 37 -18.59 -36.69 4.00
C VAL A 37 -19.11 -35.71 2.94
N PRO A 38 -20.38 -35.77 2.52
CA PRO A 38 -20.94 -34.79 1.62
C PRO A 38 -20.77 -33.42 2.29
N GLN A 39 -19.78 -32.68 1.83
CA GLN A 39 -19.52 -31.34 2.30
C GLN A 39 -20.73 -30.54 1.84
N ALA A 40 -21.68 -30.33 2.76
CA ALA A 40 -22.87 -29.53 2.54
C ALA A 40 -22.39 -28.25 1.84
N ALA A 41 -22.81 -28.06 0.59
CA ALA A 41 -22.40 -26.95 -0.23
C ALA A 41 -22.59 -25.69 0.61
N ALA A 42 -21.49 -25.04 1.00
CA ALA A 42 -21.55 -23.71 1.54
C ALA A 42 -22.42 -22.91 0.57
N PRO A 43 -23.44 -22.16 1.04
CA PRO A 43 -24.32 -21.42 0.15
C PRO A 43 -23.43 -20.66 -0.81
N ALA A 44 -23.55 -20.99 -2.09
CA ALA A 44 -22.77 -20.37 -3.16
C ALA A 44 -22.95 -18.87 -2.96
N ALA A 45 -21.88 -18.19 -2.53
CA ALA A 45 -21.92 -16.77 -2.28
C ALA A 45 -22.41 -16.14 -3.58
N GLU A 46 -23.64 -15.62 -3.54
CA GLU A 46 -24.29 -15.02 -4.69
C GLU A 46 -23.28 -14.06 -5.34
N PRO A 47 -22.98 -14.20 -6.65
CA PRO A 47 -22.00 -13.35 -7.31
C PRO A 47 -22.45 -11.91 -7.13
N ARG A 48 -21.80 -11.19 -6.20
CA ARG A 48 -22.10 -9.80 -5.93
C ARG A 48 -21.98 -9.06 -7.26
N PRO A 49 -23.03 -8.36 -7.72
CA PRO A 49 -23.07 -7.80 -9.06
C PRO A 49 -21.81 -6.96 -9.32
N PRO A 50 -21.22 -7.03 -10.52
CA PRO A 50 -20.01 -6.30 -10.84
C PRO A 50 -20.25 -4.81 -10.61
N VAL A 51 -19.59 -4.27 -9.60
CA VAL A 51 -19.77 -2.88 -9.18
C VAL A 51 -19.33 -2.00 -10.34
N THR A 52 -20.30 -1.36 -11.00
CA THR A 52 -20.05 -0.52 -12.17
C THR A 52 -19.15 0.65 -11.76
N GLY A 53 -18.19 1.02 -12.61
CA GLY A 53 -17.21 2.10 -12.36
C GLY A 53 -17.79 3.45 -11.95
N GLN A 54 -19.08 3.66 -12.22
CA GLN A 54 -19.81 4.86 -11.82
C GLN A 54 -20.21 4.89 -10.34
N GLN A 55 -20.44 3.73 -9.69
CA GLN A 55 -20.79 3.65 -8.26
C GLN A 55 -19.56 3.67 -7.33
N ILE A 56 -18.38 3.32 -7.84
CA ILE A 56 -17.08 3.53 -7.16
C ILE A 56 -16.50 4.91 -7.58
N GLY A 57 -17.37 5.91 -7.70
CA GLY A 57 -16.96 7.31 -7.85
C GLY A 57 -16.20 7.83 -6.63
N ALA A 58 -15.66 9.05 -6.73
CA ALA A 58 -14.91 9.69 -5.64
C ALA A 58 -15.72 9.63 -4.33
N THR A 59 -15.15 8.97 -3.31
CA THR A 59 -15.69 9.04 -1.96
C THR A 59 -15.55 10.49 -1.45
N PRO A 60 -16.43 10.96 -0.54
CA PRO A 60 -16.25 12.27 0.06
C PRO A 60 -14.88 12.37 0.76
N TYR A 61 -14.41 11.27 1.34
CA TYR A 61 -13.10 11.18 1.99
C TYR A 61 -11.93 11.34 1.03
N VAL A 62 -11.94 10.69 -0.15
CA VAL A 62 -10.87 10.88 -1.14
C VAL A 62 -10.92 12.29 -1.75
N ALA A 63 -12.10 12.88 -1.88
CA ALA A 63 -12.22 14.27 -2.32
C ALA A 63 -11.57 15.22 -1.29
N ALA A 64 -11.85 15.02 0.00
CA ALA A 64 -11.20 15.78 1.06
C ALA A 64 -9.67 15.56 1.11
N LEU A 65 -9.20 14.32 0.90
CA LEU A 65 -7.77 14.04 0.75
C LEU A 65 -7.16 14.75 -0.47
N ALA A 66 -7.87 14.79 -1.58
CA ALA A 66 -7.42 15.46 -2.79
C ALA A 66 -7.35 16.99 -2.64
N LEU A 67 -8.21 17.56 -1.78
CA LEU A 67 -8.19 18.99 -1.42
C LEU A 67 -7.21 19.32 -0.29
N SER A 68 -6.62 18.31 0.36
CA SER A 68 -5.69 18.52 1.48
C SER A 68 -4.54 19.49 1.19
N PRO A 69 -3.95 19.60 -0.03
CA PRO A 69 -2.89 20.57 -0.26
C PRO A 69 -3.32 22.01 0.05
N ILE A 70 -4.60 22.37 -0.14
CA ILE A 70 -5.12 23.70 0.22
C ILE A 70 -5.02 23.90 1.73
N VAL A 71 -5.45 22.91 2.51
CA VAL A 71 -5.38 22.98 3.98
C VAL A 71 -3.93 23.11 4.44
N THR A 72 -3.02 22.29 3.88
CA THR A 72 -1.60 22.34 4.24
C THR A 72 -0.96 23.66 3.84
N LEU A 73 -1.33 24.23 2.70
CA LEU A 73 -0.85 25.53 2.24
C LEU A 73 -1.34 26.68 3.12
N VAL A 74 -2.60 26.64 3.56
CA VAL A 74 -3.15 27.65 4.49
C VAL A 74 -2.42 27.59 5.83
N VAL A 75 -2.22 26.38 6.38
CA VAL A 75 -1.44 26.19 7.61
C VAL A 75 -0.02 26.71 7.43
N ALA A 76 0.66 26.32 6.36
CA ALA A 76 2.01 26.79 6.05
C ALA A 76 2.09 28.32 5.90
N ALA A 77 1.12 28.94 5.22
CA ALA A 77 1.08 30.39 5.06
C ALA A 77 0.91 31.12 6.41
N VAL A 78 0.07 30.59 7.30
CA VAL A 78 -0.09 31.12 8.67
C VAL A 78 1.20 30.99 9.46
N GLU A 79 1.87 29.83 9.39
CA GLU A 79 3.15 29.58 10.08
C GLU A 79 4.27 30.50 9.55
N ILE A 80 4.36 30.68 8.22
CA ILE A 80 5.32 31.59 7.59
C ILE A 80 5.05 33.03 8.03
N ARG A 81 3.78 33.47 8.01
CA ARG A 81 3.40 34.83 8.44
C ARG A 81 3.81 35.08 9.89
N ARG A 82 3.50 34.14 10.79
CA ARG A 82 3.92 34.22 12.20
C ARG A 82 5.44 34.26 12.33
N SER A 83 6.14 33.42 11.57
CA SER A 83 7.60 33.40 11.56
C SER A 83 8.19 34.75 11.14
N VAL A 84 7.63 35.41 10.12
CA VAL A 84 8.08 36.74 9.68
C VAL A 84 7.79 37.83 10.72
N GLU A 85 6.62 37.81 11.37
CA GLU A 85 6.29 38.74 12.47
C GLU A 85 7.30 38.64 13.62
N LEU A 86 7.84 37.44 13.86
CA LEU A 86 8.87 37.20 14.87
C LEU A 86 10.25 37.72 14.47
N LEU A 87 10.53 37.92 13.18
CA LEU A 87 11.78 38.52 12.71
C LEU A 87 11.73 40.06 12.71
N ALA A 88 10.58 40.66 13.03
CA ALA A 88 10.42 42.11 13.03
C ALA A 88 11.22 42.79 14.18
N PRO A 89 11.82 43.97 13.93
CA PRO A 89 12.53 44.72 14.97
C PRO A 89 11.61 45.04 16.16
N GLY A 90 12.03 44.66 17.37
CA GLY A 90 11.23 44.82 18.60
C GLY A 90 10.34 43.63 18.97
N SER A 91 10.38 42.54 18.21
CA SER A 91 9.75 41.28 18.63
C SER A 91 10.46 40.70 19.87
N THR A 92 9.71 40.10 20.79
CA THR A 92 10.26 39.43 21.98
C THR A 92 10.69 37.97 21.73
N GLY A 93 10.81 37.57 20.45
CA GLY A 93 11.16 36.20 20.04
C GLY A 93 9.98 35.23 20.05
N VAL A 94 10.23 33.98 19.60
CA VAL A 94 9.23 32.89 19.60
C VAL A 94 8.84 32.61 21.05
N GLN A 95 7.63 32.98 21.45
CA GLN A 95 7.05 32.44 22.67
C GLN A 95 6.88 30.94 22.47
N GLN A 96 7.34 30.12 23.42
CA GLN A 96 7.24 28.66 23.35
C GLN A 96 5.82 28.17 23.00
N GLY A 97 4.80 28.94 23.39
CA GLY A 97 3.40 28.74 23.02
C GLY A 97 3.11 28.70 21.52
N ASP A 98 3.71 29.60 20.72
CA ASP A 98 3.43 29.69 19.28
C ASP A 98 3.95 28.49 18.50
N TYR A 99 5.16 28.03 18.85
CA TYR A 99 5.74 26.83 18.26
C TYR A 99 4.93 25.58 18.64
N THR A 100 4.52 25.46 19.91
CA THR A 100 3.68 24.35 20.35
C THR A 100 2.32 24.34 19.66
N LEU A 101 1.71 25.51 19.44
CA LEU A 101 0.44 25.61 18.73
C LEU A 101 0.59 25.18 17.27
N ALA A 102 1.63 25.63 16.57
CA ALA A 102 1.92 25.20 15.21
C ALA A 102 2.07 23.67 15.14
N MET A 103 2.93 23.09 15.98
CA MET A 103 3.11 21.63 16.06
C MET A 103 1.81 20.87 16.31
N VAL A 104 0.97 21.34 17.24
CA VAL A 104 -0.34 20.72 17.53
C VAL A 104 -1.26 20.81 16.33
N VAL A 105 -1.33 21.96 15.66
CA VAL A 105 -2.14 22.13 14.44
C VAL A 105 -1.66 21.19 13.33
N SER A 106 -0.35 21.14 13.04
CA SER A 106 0.19 20.25 12.01
C SER A 106 -0.08 18.78 12.36
N LEU A 107 0.05 18.40 13.64
CA LEU A 107 -0.23 17.05 14.11
C LEU A 107 -1.71 16.68 13.95
N VAL A 108 -2.62 17.57 14.34
CA VAL A 108 -4.08 17.37 14.20
C VAL A 108 -4.47 17.22 12.73
N VAL A 109 -3.91 18.07 11.85
CA VAL A 109 -4.11 17.94 10.40
C VAL A 109 -3.60 16.59 9.90
N GLY A 110 -2.38 16.18 10.28
CA GLY A 110 -1.81 14.89 9.91
C GLY A 110 -2.68 13.70 10.35
N ILE A 111 -3.10 13.68 11.61
CA ILE A 111 -4.02 12.65 12.14
C ILE A 111 -5.33 12.66 11.36
N GLY A 112 -5.91 13.84 11.09
CA GLY A 112 -7.13 13.98 10.30
C GLY A 112 -7.01 13.34 8.91
N LEU A 113 -5.89 13.57 8.22
CA LEU A 113 -5.63 12.96 6.91
C LEU A 113 -5.49 11.43 6.98
N VAL A 114 -4.87 10.92 8.03
CA VAL A 114 -4.79 9.46 8.28
C VAL A 114 -6.19 8.87 8.53
N VAL A 115 -7.02 9.53 9.35
CA VAL A 115 -8.40 9.12 9.61
C VAL A 115 -9.24 9.15 8.33
N LEU A 116 -9.13 10.19 7.50
CA LEU A 116 -9.79 10.26 6.19
C LEU A 116 -9.38 9.10 5.29
N SER A 117 -8.10 8.74 5.27
CA SER A 117 -7.59 7.59 4.49
C SER A 117 -8.18 6.28 4.99
N TRP A 118 -8.32 6.11 6.30
CA TRP A 118 -8.98 4.96 6.89
C TRP A 118 -10.48 4.90 6.54
N LEU A 119 -11.20 6.03 6.59
CA LEU A 119 -12.62 6.12 6.21
C LEU A 119 -12.85 5.84 4.72
N ASP A 120 -11.98 6.35 3.84
CA ASP A 120 -12.01 6.02 2.41
C ASP A 120 -11.84 4.51 2.21
N ARG A 121 -10.84 3.90 2.84
CA ARG A 121 -10.61 2.46 2.76
C ARG A 121 -11.82 1.66 3.23
N ARG A 122 -12.43 2.03 4.36
CA ARG A 122 -13.64 1.37 4.88
C ARG A 122 -14.79 1.47 3.88
N THR A 123 -14.97 2.65 3.29
CA THR A 123 -16.00 2.90 2.26
C THR A 123 -15.77 2.08 0.99
N LEU A 124 -14.52 1.88 0.58
CA LEU A 124 -14.21 1.02 -0.56
C LEU A 124 -14.54 -0.45 -0.27
N GLN A 125 -14.29 -0.92 0.95
CA GLN A 125 -14.64 -2.28 1.37
C GLN A 125 -16.16 -2.49 1.37
N THR A 126 -16.94 -1.53 1.89
CA THR A 126 -18.41 -1.61 1.87
C THR A 126 -18.97 -1.58 0.45
N ARG A 127 -18.27 -0.93 -0.48
CA ARG A 127 -18.59 -0.92 -1.91
C ARG A 127 -18.09 -2.15 -2.68
N GLY A 128 -17.59 -3.17 -1.99
CA GLY A 128 -17.19 -4.45 -2.61
C GLY A 128 -15.80 -4.45 -3.25
N VAL A 129 -14.96 -3.44 -3.00
CA VAL A 129 -13.56 -3.48 -3.46
C VAL A 129 -12.79 -4.49 -2.62
N GLU A 130 -12.43 -5.62 -3.22
CA GLU A 130 -11.58 -6.63 -2.58
C GLU A 130 -10.15 -6.11 -2.39
N ARG A 131 -9.63 -6.20 -1.16
CA ARG A 131 -8.26 -5.82 -0.80
C ARG A 131 -7.86 -4.41 -1.30
N PRO A 132 -8.51 -3.34 -0.81
CA PRO A 132 -8.08 -1.98 -1.12
C PRO A 132 -6.69 -1.70 -0.54
N PHE A 133 -6.01 -0.70 -1.11
CA PHE A 133 -4.70 -0.25 -0.66
C PHE A 133 -4.71 0.12 0.84
N HIS A 134 -3.59 -0.11 1.52
CA HIS A 134 -3.53 0.04 2.97
C HIS A 134 -3.49 1.52 3.37
N TRP A 135 -4.26 1.91 4.38
CA TRP A 135 -4.38 3.31 4.79
C TRP A 135 -3.10 3.84 5.45
N ALA A 136 -2.32 2.99 6.14
CA ALA A 136 -1.12 3.43 6.86
C ALA A 136 -0.05 4.07 5.96
N TRP A 137 -0.11 3.84 4.65
CA TRP A 137 0.75 4.53 3.69
C TRP A 137 0.53 6.05 3.65
N SER A 138 -0.61 6.55 4.13
CA SER A 138 -0.85 7.99 4.28
C SER A 138 -0.02 8.65 5.39
N ILE A 139 0.47 7.86 6.36
CA ILE A 139 1.42 8.33 7.39
C ILE A 139 2.71 8.81 6.72
N LEU A 140 3.15 8.10 5.67
CA LEU A 140 4.33 8.47 4.92
C LEU A 140 4.04 9.65 3.98
N SER A 141 2.96 9.56 3.21
CA SER A 141 2.34 10.71 2.57
C SER A 141 0.95 10.38 2.02
N VAL A 142 0.06 11.37 2.02
CA VAL A 142 -1.25 11.28 1.34
C VAL A 142 -1.07 10.96 -0.15
N LEU A 143 -0.01 11.47 -0.79
CA LEU A 143 0.31 11.20 -2.19
C LEU A 143 0.50 9.70 -2.46
N ILE A 144 1.30 9.01 -1.63
CA ILE A 144 1.54 7.56 -1.78
C ILE A 144 0.22 6.79 -1.66
N TYR A 145 -0.63 7.16 -0.70
CA TYR A 145 -1.96 6.57 -0.56
C TYR A 145 -2.83 6.77 -1.81
N LEU A 146 -2.90 8.00 -2.33
CA LEU A 146 -3.67 8.32 -3.54
C LEU A 146 -3.16 7.57 -4.78
N ILE A 147 -1.84 7.44 -4.94
CA ILE A 147 -1.23 6.63 -6.01
C ILE A 147 -1.65 5.17 -5.87
N GLY A 148 -1.41 4.54 -4.72
CA GLY A 148 -1.74 3.13 -4.48
C GLY A 148 -3.22 2.84 -4.69
N ARG A 149 -4.11 3.68 -4.18
CA ARG A 149 -5.56 3.61 -4.40
C ARG A 149 -5.92 3.72 -5.88
N SER A 150 -5.36 4.70 -6.58
CA SER A 150 -5.66 4.91 -8.00
C SER A 150 -5.27 3.70 -8.85
N VAL A 151 -4.11 3.08 -8.59
CA VAL A 151 -3.65 1.87 -9.29
C VAL A 151 -4.59 0.69 -9.03
N VAL A 152 -4.95 0.44 -7.76
CA VAL A 152 -5.88 -0.65 -7.40
C VAL A 152 -7.24 -0.47 -8.08
N LEU A 153 -7.80 0.74 -8.05
CA LEU A 153 -9.10 1.01 -8.67
C LEU A 153 -9.02 1.04 -10.20
N ARG A 154 -7.92 1.51 -10.80
CA ARG A 154 -7.75 1.50 -12.27
C ARG A 154 -7.78 0.08 -12.80
N ARG A 155 -7.15 -0.87 -12.09
CA ARG A 155 -7.14 -2.29 -12.45
C ARG A 155 -8.50 -2.96 -12.35
N ARG A 156 -9.39 -2.47 -11.46
CA ARG A 156 -10.68 -3.11 -11.17
C ARG A 156 -11.87 -2.45 -11.87
N VAL A 157 -11.84 -1.12 -12.01
CA VAL A 157 -12.99 -0.31 -12.46
C VAL A 157 -12.63 0.70 -13.56
N GLY A 158 -11.39 0.69 -14.05
CA GLY A 158 -10.95 1.46 -15.22
C GLY A 158 -10.63 2.94 -14.97
N ARG A 159 -11.43 3.66 -14.16
CA ARG A 159 -11.27 5.12 -13.97
C ARG A 159 -11.22 5.52 -12.49
N SER A 160 -10.08 6.08 -12.07
CA SER A 160 -9.82 6.38 -10.64
C SER A 160 -8.84 7.53 -10.36
N ALA A 161 -8.23 8.11 -11.40
CA ALA A 161 -7.10 9.03 -11.24
C ALA A 161 -7.50 10.49 -10.99
N ALA A 162 -8.79 10.84 -11.08
CA ALA A 162 -9.23 12.23 -10.94
C ALA A 162 -8.83 12.86 -9.59
N PRO A 163 -9.02 12.22 -8.42
CA PRO A 163 -8.57 12.78 -7.14
C PRO A 163 -7.04 12.93 -7.04
N LEU A 164 -6.28 12.04 -7.68
CA LEU A 164 -4.82 12.11 -7.73
C LEU A 164 -4.36 13.32 -8.55
N TRP A 165 -4.94 13.52 -9.74
CA TRP A 165 -4.61 14.67 -10.58
C TRP A 165 -5.01 15.98 -9.93
N LEU A 166 -6.14 16.02 -9.23
CA LEU A 166 -6.54 17.19 -8.44
C LEU A 166 -5.51 17.49 -7.35
N PHE A 167 -5.15 16.49 -6.54
CA PHE A 167 -4.13 16.65 -5.50
C PHE A 167 -2.80 17.17 -6.07
N LEU A 168 -2.35 16.60 -7.19
CA LEU A 168 -1.09 16.97 -7.82
C LEU A 168 -1.16 18.41 -8.37
N GLY A 169 -2.24 18.77 -9.07
CA GLY A 169 -2.45 20.11 -9.59
C GLY A 169 -2.45 21.16 -8.49
N LEU A 170 -3.16 20.91 -7.39
CA LEU A 170 -3.19 21.80 -6.24
C LEU A 170 -1.82 21.92 -5.56
N SER A 171 -1.13 20.80 -5.37
CA SER A 171 0.21 20.78 -4.73
C SER A 171 1.24 21.55 -5.55
N VAL A 172 1.27 21.32 -6.87
CA VAL A 172 2.21 21.99 -7.77
C VAL A 172 1.88 23.48 -7.88
N LEU A 173 0.61 23.83 -8.10
CA LEU A 173 0.19 25.22 -8.23
C LEU A 173 0.45 26.01 -6.94
N GLY A 174 0.04 25.46 -5.79
CA GLY A 174 0.25 26.10 -4.50
C GLY A 174 1.73 26.21 -4.12
N GLY A 175 2.52 25.15 -4.38
CA GLY A 175 3.96 25.19 -4.20
C GLY A 175 4.64 26.25 -5.08
N ALA A 176 4.24 26.34 -6.35
CA ALA A 176 4.76 27.37 -7.26
C ALA A 176 4.44 28.78 -6.76
N ILE A 177 3.19 29.03 -6.34
CA ILE A 177 2.77 30.33 -5.76
C ILE A 177 3.60 30.66 -4.52
N ALA A 178 3.77 29.70 -3.60
CA ALA A 178 4.54 29.90 -2.37
C ALA A 178 6.02 30.21 -2.67
N ILE A 179 6.63 29.52 -3.64
CA ILE A 179 8.02 29.77 -4.07
C ILE A 179 8.14 31.18 -4.67
N ILE A 180 7.22 31.58 -5.55
CA ILE A 180 7.22 32.91 -6.17
C ILE A 180 7.15 33.99 -5.09
N ILE A 181 6.20 33.88 -4.15
CA ILE A 181 6.04 34.84 -3.04
C ILE A 181 7.32 34.89 -2.19
N GLY A 182 7.90 33.73 -1.86
CA GLY A 182 9.15 33.65 -1.10
C GLY A 182 10.31 34.38 -1.78
N ILE A 183 10.51 34.15 -3.08
CA ILE A 183 11.57 34.82 -3.86
C ILE A 183 11.31 36.32 -3.93
N SER A 184 10.09 36.76 -4.24
CA SER A 184 9.74 38.19 -4.33
C SER A 184 9.94 38.92 -3.00
N SER A 185 9.62 38.26 -1.87
CA SER A 185 9.81 38.84 -0.54
C SER A 185 11.29 39.01 -0.19
N GLY A 186 12.16 38.10 -0.62
CA GLY A 186 13.60 38.15 -0.40
C GLY A 186 14.31 39.21 -1.26
N VAL A 187 13.85 39.45 -2.48
CA VAL A 187 14.39 40.52 -3.36
C VAL A 187 14.04 41.90 -2.79
N ALA A 188 12.79 42.10 -2.34
CA ALA A 188 12.35 43.38 -1.77
C ALA A 188 13.11 43.79 -0.49
N THR A 189 13.73 42.85 0.22
CA THR A 189 14.62 43.15 1.35
C THR A 189 15.99 43.71 0.93
N MET A 190 16.48 43.42 -0.28
CA MET A 190 17.81 43.84 -0.73
C MET A 190 17.84 45.27 -1.27
N ASP A 191 16.71 45.79 -1.76
CA ASP A 191 16.59 47.15 -2.30
C ASP A 191 16.33 48.22 -1.22
N ARG A 192 16.34 47.87 0.07
CA ARG A 192 16.16 48.86 1.14
C ARG A 192 17.47 49.63 1.37
N PRO A 193 17.48 50.97 1.25
CA PRO A 193 18.67 51.76 1.54
C PRO A 193 19.10 51.57 3.00
N PRO A 194 20.41 51.58 3.29
CA PRO A 194 20.91 51.50 4.66
C PRO A 194 20.33 52.65 5.48
N VAL A 195 19.83 52.33 6.67
CA VAL A 195 19.40 53.33 7.66
C VAL A 195 20.64 53.88 8.35
N ASP A 196 20.99 55.12 8.04
CA ASP A 196 22.05 55.85 8.75
C ASP A 196 21.55 56.17 10.17
N PHE A 197 22.29 55.70 11.18
CA PHE A 197 22.06 56.00 12.61
C PHE A 197 22.87 57.21 13.06
#